data_AF-A0A7W0JUI5-F1
#
_entry.id   AF-A0A7W0JUI5-F1
#
_cell.length_a   1.000
_cell.length_b   1.000
_cell.length_c   1.000
_cell.angle_alpha   90.00
_cell.angle_beta   90.00
_cell.angle_gamma   90.00
#
_symmetry.space_group_name_H-M   'P 1'
#
loop_
_entity.id
_entity.type
_entity.pdbx_description
1 polymer ?
#
loop_
_entity_poly.entity_id
_entity_poly.type
_entity_poly.pdbx_seq_one_letter_code
_entity_poly.pdbx_strand_id
1 'polypeptide(L)'
;MNNFSRVATALLLASSLFASAVRVIAQSTQSQEPAKSQATSKEDKNQAQEKATSTSTSPGRPLSTNENPNMIGKRNINKGIIAGMSGSTEKEVRLGRELAAEVDRQAKFVDDPVITEYVNRVAQNIVLHSDAKVPFTIKVIDSDEVNAFALPGGFFYVNKGLVLAADSEAELAGVMAHEIAHVAARHAVENQRKAELTQYAILIPAIIFGGGLGQLIYQGGGFAALLGFMRFSRGAEEEADKLGVQYMYAAGYDPTAMATMFEKLESKNKKKPGFISKLFATHPAPPERRAASLALAARFPEREEYVISSSEFQRVRGRLLRLSNARASTAGALSSAEEGAPGRPTLKRRQPTPDEPTATPDAEQKPAEKQEPPKLKRNDGTKPTQP
;
A
#
# COMPACT_ATOMS: atom_id res chain seq x y z
N MET A 1 -11.22 -61.05 -29.57
CA MET A 1 -11.61 -61.83 -28.37
C MET A 1 -10.44 -61.78 -27.39
N ASN A 2 -10.50 -61.38 -26.12
CA ASN A 2 -11.43 -60.62 -25.29
C ASN A 2 -10.62 -60.30 -24.00
N ASN A 3 -10.10 -59.08 -23.83
CA ASN A 3 -9.41 -58.65 -22.61
C ASN A 3 -10.29 -57.74 -21.73
N PHE A 4 -11.53 -58.18 -21.49
CA PHE A 4 -12.55 -57.46 -20.71
C PHE A 4 -12.91 -58.13 -19.38
N SER A 5 -12.03 -58.97 -18.80
CA SER A 5 -12.35 -59.70 -17.56
C SER A 5 -11.23 -59.66 -16.52
N ARG A 6 -10.77 -58.45 -16.17
CA ARG A 6 -10.00 -58.21 -14.94
C ARG A 6 -10.48 -57.00 -14.12
N VAL A 7 -11.60 -56.39 -14.51
CA VAL A 7 -12.21 -55.24 -13.79
C VAL A 7 -13.48 -55.65 -13.02
N ALA A 8 -13.98 -56.88 -13.19
CA ALA A 8 -15.24 -57.33 -12.59
C ALA A 8 -15.10 -58.08 -11.24
N THR A 9 -13.91 -58.14 -10.63
CA THR A 9 -13.67 -58.94 -9.41
C THR A 9 -13.09 -58.13 -8.25
N ALA A 10 -13.41 -56.85 -8.18
CA ALA A 10 -13.15 -56.00 -7.00
C ALA A 10 -14.32 -55.05 -6.71
N LEU A 11 -15.54 -55.46 -7.07
CA LEU A 11 -16.78 -54.72 -6.86
C LEU A 11 -17.86 -55.61 -6.24
N LEU A 12 -17.50 -56.51 -5.31
CA LEU A 12 -18.45 -57.40 -4.62
C LEU A 12 -17.98 -57.80 -3.20
N LEU A 13 -17.28 -56.91 -2.49
CA LEU A 13 -16.81 -57.17 -1.11
C LEU A 13 -16.85 -55.93 -0.20
N ALA A 14 -17.80 -55.02 -0.45
CA ALA A 14 -18.09 -53.89 0.45
C ALA A 14 -19.60 -53.64 0.61
N SER A 15 -20.41 -54.70 0.51
CA SER A 15 -21.86 -54.68 0.74
C SER A 15 -22.22 -55.53 1.96
N SER A 16 -21.72 -55.17 3.13
CA SER A 16 -22.22 -55.66 4.42
C SER A 16 -21.53 -54.92 5.57
N LEU A 17 -21.91 -53.67 5.82
CA LEU A 17 -21.78 -52.97 7.12
C LEU A 17 -22.46 -51.59 7.01
N PHE A 18 -23.77 -51.59 6.71
CA PHE A 18 -24.63 -50.42 6.91
C PHE A 18 -25.96 -50.90 7.50
N ALA A 19 -25.91 -51.22 8.79
CA ALA A 19 -27.08 -51.31 9.62
C ALA A 19 -26.78 -50.47 10.86
N SER A 20 -27.28 -49.23 10.89
CA SER A 20 -27.75 -48.52 12.09
C SER A 20 -28.22 -47.10 11.76
N ALA A 21 -29.47 -46.83 12.16
CA ALA A 21 -30.06 -45.53 12.50
C ALA A 21 -30.51 -44.59 11.36
N VAL A 22 -31.76 -44.80 10.91
CA VAL A 22 -32.70 -43.73 10.52
C VAL A 22 -33.90 -43.80 11.47
N ARG A 23 -34.17 -42.71 12.21
CA ARG A 23 -35.48 -42.36 12.80
C ARG A 23 -35.54 -40.83 12.86
N VAL A 24 -36.17 -40.16 11.89
CA VAL A 24 -37.59 -39.73 11.82
C VAL A 24 -37.99 -38.77 12.94
N ILE A 25 -38.31 -37.54 12.54
CA ILE A 25 -38.92 -36.45 13.32
C ILE A 25 -40.44 -36.50 13.09
N ALA A 26 -41.25 -36.47 14.16
CA ALA A 26 -42.43 -35.60 14.34
C ALA A 26 -43.40 -36.10 15.45
N GLN A 27 -43.61 -35.22 16.44
CA GLN A 27 -44.84 -34.88 17.18
C GLN A 27 -45.87 -35.98 17.58
N SER A 28 -46.15 -36.09 18.89
CA SER A 28 -47.43 -35.63 19.50
C SER A 28 -47.62 -36.09 20.97
N THR A 29 -47.87 -35.09 21.82
CA THR A 29 -48.82 -34.99 22.96
C THR A 29 -49.04 -36.11 24.02
N GLN A 30 -48.86 -35.66 25.28
CA GLN A 30 -49.75 -35.76 26.47
C GLN A 30 -49.59 -36.86 27.55
N SER A 31 -49.35 -36.36 28.79
CA SER A 31 -49.82 -36.80 30.13
C SER A 31 -49.21 -38.09 30.72
N GLN A 32 -48.82 -38.24 32.01
CA GLN A 32 -49.05 -37.50 33.25
C GLN A 32 -48.03 -37.97 34.35
N GLU A 33 -47.64 -37.03 35.22
CA GLU A 33 -47.03 -37.01 36.59
C GLU A 33 -47.03 -38.22 37.57
N PRO A 34 -46.47 -38.12 38.81
CA PRO A 34 -45.34 -37.30 39.33
C PRO A 34 -44.41 -38.07 40.33
N ALA A 35 -43.22 -37.53 40.68
CA ALA A 35 -42.72 -37.40 42.08
C ALA A 35 -41.25 -36.90 42.21
N LYS A 36 -41.13 -35.76 42.91
CA LYS A 36 -40.14 -35.35 43.93
C LYS A 36 -38.61 -35.30 43.63
N SER A 37 -38.13 -34.04 43.64
CA SER A 37 -37.09 -33.48 44.54
C SER A 37 -35.64 -33.98 44.42
N GLN A 38 -34.74 -33.12 43.89
CA GLN A 38 -33.71 -32.43 44.68
C GLN A 38 -32.87 -31.50 43.79
N ALA A 39 -32.72 -30.25 44.25
CA ALA A 39 -31.82 -29.26 43.70
C ALA A 39 -30.36 -29.63 44.02
N THR A 40 -29.45 -29.42 43.07
CA THR A 40 -28.03 -29.07 43.33
C THR A 40 -27.32 -28.65 42.03
N SER A 41 -27.18 -27.33 41.89
CA SER A 41 -26.03 -26.57 41.30
C SER A 41 -25.02 -27.30 40.42
N LYS A 42 -25.00 -26.97 39.11
CA LYS A 42 -23.79 -26.91 38.25
C LYS A 42 -23.95 -25.83 37.17
N GLU A 43 -24.09 -24.58 37.58
CA GLU A 43 -23.67 -23.42 36.78
C GLU A 43 -22.21 -23.14 37.12
N ASP A 44 -21.27 -23.78 36.42
CA ASP A 44 -19.93 -23.24 36.21
C ASP A 44 -19.16 -24.16 35.26
N LYS A 45 -19.23 -23.88 33.95
CA LYS A 45 -18.28 -24.36 32.93
C LYS A 45 -18.50 -23.81 31.52
N ASN A 46 -19.03 -22.59 31.39
CA ASN A 46 -19.20 -21.97 30.06
C ASN A 46 -18.83 -20.48 30.04
N GLN A 47 -17.72 -20.10 30.70
CA GLN A 47 -17.12 -18.75 30.60
C GLN A 47 -15.58 -18.75 30.48
N ALA A 48 -14.96 -19.85 30.03
CA ALA A 48 -13.51 -19.94 29.91
C ALA A 48 -12.96 -19.88 28.47
N GLN A 49 -13.79 -19.52 27.48
CA GLN A 49 -13.34 -19.51 26.08
C GLN A 49 -13.87 -18.33 25.28
N GLU A 50 -13.88 -17.12 25.87
CA GLU A 50 -14.19 -15.88 25.14
C GLU A 50 -13.36 -14.67 25.63
N LYS A 51 -12.22 -14.92 26.29
CA LYS A 51 -11.34 -13.87 26.82
C LYS A 51 -9.95 -13.93 26.18
N ALA A 52 -9.89 -13.82 24.86
CA ALA A 52 -8.63 -13.70 24.12
C ALA A 52 -8.75 -12.78 22.88
N THR A 53 -9.52 -11.69 22.97
CA THR A 53 -9.57 -10.70 21.88
C THR A 53 -10.04 -9.34 22.40
N SER A 54 -9.19 -8.71 23.20
CA SER A 54 -9.17 -7.24 23.37
C SER A 54 -7.90 -6.87 24.11
N THR A 55 -6.81 -6.67 23.37
CA THR A 55 -5.63 -5.99 23.90
C THR A 55 -5.97 -4.52 24.06
N SER A 56 -6.56 -4.17 25.21
CA SER A 56 -6.59 -2.79 25.68
C SER A 56 -5.16 -2.35 25.99
N THR A 57 -4.67 -1.39 25.22
CA THR A 57 -3.41 -0.69 25.49
C THR A 57 -3.63 0.22 26.69
N SER A 58 -3.42 -0.28 27.91
CA SER A 58 -3.39 0.56 29.10
C SER A 58 -2.13 1.44 29.08
N PRO A 59 -2.24 2.77 29.31
CA PRO A 59 -1.08 3.64 29.45
C PRO A 59 -0.25 3.18 30.65
N GLY A 60 0.99 2.73 30.42
CA GLY A 60 1.91 2.29 31.49
C GLY A 60 2.42 0.85 31.39
N ARG A 61 1.94 0.02 30.45
CA ARG A 61 2.54 -1.30 30.21
C ARG A 61 3.87 -1.16 29.45
N PRO A 62 4.99 -1.76 29.93
CA PRO A 62 6.24 -1.75 29.18
C PRO A 62 6.06 -2.38 27.79
N LEU A 63 6.81 -1.89 26.80
CA LEU A 63 6.79 -2.44 25.44
C LEU A 63 7.20 -3.91 25.48
N SER A 64 6.39 -4.79 24.88
CA SER A 64 6.78 -6.19 24.69
C SER A 64 7.92 -6.31 23.67
N THR A 65 8.57 -7.48 23.60
CA THR A 65 9.68 -7.74 22.65
C THR A 65 9.31 -7.42 21.20
N ASN A 66 8.06 -7.68 20.79
CA ASN A 66 7.59 -7.41 19.43
C ASN A 66 7.08 -5.98 19.23
N GLU A 67 6.90 -5.20 20.30
CA GLU A 67 6.54 -3.79 20.23
C GLU A 67 7.75 -2.86 20.35
N ASN A 68 8.85 -3.36 20.92
CA ASN A 68 10.04 -2.56 21.19
C ASN A 68 10.90 -2.39 19.93
N PRO A 69 11.11 -1.15 19.42
CA PRO A 69 11.95 -0.90 18.25
C PRO A 69 13.41 -1.33 18.41
N ASN A 70 13.95 -1.36 19.64
CA ASN A 70 15.33 -1.81 19.89
C ASN A 70 15.54 -3.31 19.65
N MET A 71 14.45 -4.06 19.46
CA MET A 71 14.46 -5.50 19.16
C MET A 71 14.34 -5.81 17.68
N ILE A 72 14.20 -4.80 16.81
CA ILE A 72 14.18 -4.98 15.36
C ILE A 72 15.42 -5.76 14.91
N GLY A 73 15.21 -6.73 14.03
CA GLY A 73 16.23 -7.64 13.52
C GLY A 73 16.57 -8.81 14.45
N LYS A 74 16.36 -8.67 15.76
CA LYS A 74 16.67 -9.67 16.81
C LYS A 74 15.45 -10.50 17.23
N ARG A 75 14.26 -9.94 17.08
CA ARG A 75 12.99 -10.62 17.35
C ARG A 75 12.65 -11.60 16.22
N ASN A 76 11.77 -12.54 16.54
CA ASN A 76 11.21 -13.43 15.54
C ASN A 76 9.71 -13.13 15.41
N ILE A 77 9.38 -12.39 14.34
CA ILE A 77 8.02 -11.99 13.98
C ILE A 77 7.29 -13.08 13.18
N ASN A 78 8.03 -13.92 12.44
CA ASN A 78 7.48 -14.98 11.59
C ASN A 78 7.22 -16.28 12.38
N LYS A 79 6.51 -16.18 13.51
CA LYS A 79 6.16 -17.33 14.37
C LYS A 79 4.75 -17.82 14.09
N GLY A 80 4.58 -19.12 13.93
CA GLY A 80 3.25 -19.75 13.81
C GLY A 80 3.26 -20.94 12.88
N ILE A 81 2.21 -21.76 12.95
CA ILE A 81 2.07 -22.97 12.13
C ILE A 81 2.07 -22.59 10.63
N ILE A 82 1.34 -21.54 10.26
CA ILE A 82 1.28 -21.10 8.86
C ILE A 82 2.62 -20.53 8.39
N ALA A 83 3.32 -19.74 9.21
CA ALA A 83 4.66 -19.25 8.91
C ALA A 83 5.68 -20.39 8.74
N GLY A 84 5.61 -21.43 9.59
CA GLY A 84 6.44 -22.63 9.46
C GLY A 84 6.13 -23.48 8.22
N MET A 85 4.89 -23.43 7.73
CA MET A 85 4.44 -24.11 6.51
C MET A 85 4.65 -23.28 5.23
N SER A 86 4.98 -21.99 5.35
CA SER A 86 5.09 -21.04 4.23
C SER A 86 6.32 -21.27 3.34
N GLY A 87 7.15 -22.26 3.64
CA GLY A 87 8.30 -22.63 2.81
C GLY A 87 9.51 -21.69 2.97
N SER A 88 10.56 -21.99 2.20
CA SER A 88 11.85 -21.30 2.32
C SER A 88 11.86 -19.93 1.65
N THR A 89 12.73 -19.05 2.11
CA THR A 89 12.93 -17.71 1.56
C THR A 89 13.31 -17.75 0.07
N GLU A 90 14.03 -18.77 -0.37
CA GLU A 90 14.42 -18.93 -1.79
C GLU A 90 13.22 -19.16 -2.69
N LYS A 91 12.23 -19.95 -2.23
CA LYS A 91 10.99 -20.17 -2.99
C LYS A 91 10.19 -18.87 -3.12
N GLU A 92 10.13 -18.11 -2.03
CA GLU A 92 9.48 -16.80 -1.99
C GLU A 92 10.13 -15.81 -2.97
N VAL A 93 11.46 -15.71 -2.96
CA VAL A 93 12.22 -14.84 -3.87
C VAL A 93 12.03 -15.25 -5.33
N ARG A 94 11.97 -16.56 -5.62
CA ARG A 94 11.69 -17.04 -6.98
C ARG A 94 10.29 -16.65 -7.46
N LEU A 95 9.27 -16.87 -6.63
CA LEU A 95 7.90 -16.45 -6.93
C LEU A 95 7.82 -14.93 -7.15
N GLY A 96 8.43 -14.16 -6.25
CA GLY A 96 8.54 -12.72 -6.36
C GLY A 96 9.13 -12.26 -7.69
N ARG A 97 10.19 -12.92 -8.15
CA ARG A 97 10.87 -12.61 -9.42
C ARG A 97 9.96 -12.86 -10.63
N GLU A 98 9.19 -13.94 -10.63
CA GLU A 98 8.24 -14.26 -11.69
C GLU A 98 7.12 -13.21 -11.76
N LEU A 99 6.56 -12.83 -10.60
CA LEU A 99 5.53 -11.78 -10.51
C LEU A 99 6.10 -10.41 -10.90
N ALA A 100 7.31 -10.08 -10.46
CA ALA A 100 7.99 -8.84 -10.80
C ALA A 100 8.24 -8.73 -12.30
N ALA A 101 8.61 -9.82 -12.96
CA ALA A 101 8.77 -9.83 -14.42
C ALA A 101 7.44 -9.52 -15.14
N GLU A 102 6.31 -9.97 -14.60
CA GLU A 102 4.99 -9.61 -15.17
C GLU A 102 4.68 -8.13 -14.98
N VAL A 103 4.90 -7.60 -13.78
CA VAL A 103 4.72 -6.16 -13.51
C VAL A 103 5.62 -5.33 -14.41
N ASP A 104 6.89 -5.72 -14.56
CA ASP A 104 7.87 -5.00 -15.39
C ASP A 104 7.49 -4.98 -16.87
N ARG A 105 6.83 -6.02 -17.38
CA ARG A 105 6.33 -6.05 -18.77
C ARG A 105 5.18 -5.09 -19.02
N GLN A 106 4.36 -4.81 -18.00
CA GLN A 106 3.14 -4.03 -18.13
C GLN A 106 3.29 -2.59 -17.65
N ALA A 107 4.17 -2.36 -16.68
CA ALA A 107 4.34 -1.07 -16.03
C ALA A 107 5.21 -0.13 -16.88
N LYS A 108 4.83 1.15 -16.87
CA LYS A 108 5.71 2.22 -17.30
C LYS A 108 6.50 2.74 -16.11
N PHE A 109 7.80 2.92 -16.26
CA PHE A 109 8.66 3.42 -15.19
C PHE A 109 9.02 4.89 -15.37
N VAL A 110 9.38 5.53 -14.25
CA VAL A 110 10.03 6.84 -14.24
C VAL A 110 11.53 6.62 -14.47
N ASP A 111 12.07 7.20 -15.54
CA ASP A 111 13.48 7.03 -15.94
C ASP A 111 14.44 8.04 -15.29
N ASP A 112 13.90 9.01 -14.53
CA ASP A 112 14.68 10.10 -13.97
C ASP A 112 15.51 9.64 -12.75
N PRO A 113 16.87 9.61 -12.85
CA PRO A 113 17.72 9.04 -11.82
C PRO A 113 17.64 9.80 -10.50
N VAL A 114 17.33 11.10 -10.51
CA VAL A 114 17.21 11.87 -9.26
C VAL A 114 15.95 11.46 -8.50
N ILE A 115 14.90 11.07 -9.21
CA ILE A 115 13.65 10.64 -8.60
C ILE A 115 13.78 9.19 -8.13
N THR A 116 14.30 8.30 -8.98
CA THR A 116 14.44 6.88 -8.64
C THR A 116 15.42 6.65 -7.50
N GLU A 117 16.57 7.32 -7.49
CA GLU A 117 17.56 7.20 -6.40
C GLU A 117 17.03 7.76 -5.09
N TYR A 118 16.31 8.87 -5.12
CA TYR A 118 15.70 9.43 -3.93
C TYR A 118 14.69 8.46 -3.30
N VAL A 119 13.76 7.92 -4.11
CA VAL A 119 12.76 6.96 -3.64
C VAL A 119 13.43 5.67 -3.14
N ASN A 120 14.44 5.19 -3.86
CA ASN A 120 15.24 4.04 -3.44
C ASN A 120 15.90 4.30 -2.08
N ARG A 121 16.54 5.46 -1.87
CA ARG A 121 17.21 5.77 -0.59
C ARG A 121 16.24 5.83 0.59
N VAL A 122 15.07 6.44 0.42
CA VAL A 122 14.03 6.47 1.47
C VAL A 122 13.61 5.04 1.84
N ALA A 123 13.28 4.22 0.84
CA ALA A 123 12.88 2.84 1.07
C ALA A 123 14.00 2.00 1.71
N GLN A 124 15.23 2.10 1.20
CA GLN A 124 16.38 1.36 1.74
C GLN A 124 16.72 1.78 3.18
N ASN A 125 16.57 3.05 3.54
CA ASN A 125 16.73 3.49 4.93
C ASN A 125 15.76 2.75 5.85
N ILE A 126 14.51 2.58 5.43
CA ILE A 126 13.50 1.83 6.20
C ILE A 126 13.85 0.34 6.24
N VAL A 127 14.23 -0.25 5.11
CA VAL A 127 14.63 -1.68 5.02
C VAL A 127 15.78 -1.99 5.97
N LEU A 128 16.81 -1.13 6.03
CA LEU A 128 17.95 -1.26 6.95
C LEU A 128 17.53 -1.27 8.42
N HIS A 129 16.45 -0.57 8.76
CA HIS A 129 15.89 -0.46 10.11
C HIS A 129 14.61 -1.30 10.28
N SER A 130 14.52 -2.43 9.57
CA SER A 130 13.36 -3.33 9.61
C SER A 130 13.74 -4.79 9.95
N ASP A 131 12.74 -5.64 10.17
CA ASP A 131 12.95 -7.08 10.34
C ASP A 131 13.13 -7.83 9.01
N ALA A 132 13.16 -7.13 7.87
CA ALA A 132 13.32 -7.74 6.56
C ALA A 132 14.56 -8.65 6.47
N LYS A 133 14.40 -9.82 5.86
CA LYS A 133 15.46 -10.82 5.65
C LYS A 133 15.79 -11.07 4.18
N VAL A 134 15.23 -10.25 3.29
CA VAL A 134 15.41 -10.32 1.83
C VAL A 134 15.91 -8.97 1.32
N PRO A 135 16.72 -8.94 0.26
CA PRO A 135 17.10 -7.68 -0.38
C PRO A 135 15.88 -7.05 -1.05
N PHE A 136 15.80 -5.71 -1.02
CA PHE A 136 14.74 -4.97 -1.69
C PHE A 136 15.22 -4.39 -3.01
N THR A 137 14.41 -4.56 -4.05
CA THR A 137 14.55 -3.91 -5.36
C THR A 137 13.41 -2.93 -5.53
N ILE A 138 13.73 -1.63 -5.51
CA ILE A 138 12.72 -0.56 -5.56
C ILE A 138 12.63 0.02 -6.96
N LYS A 139 11.41 0.16 -7.47
CA LYS A 139 11.12 0.78 -8.78
C LYS A 139 10.01 1.80 -8.67
N VAL A 140 10.11 2.87 -9.46
CA VAL A 140 9.11 3.94 -9.49
C VAL A 140 8.26 3.81 -10.76
N ILE A 141 6.97 3.57 -10.59
CA ILE A 141 6.01 3.45 -11.69
C ILE A 141 5.49 4.86 -12.06
N ASP A 142 5.52 5.18 -13.35
CA ASP A 142 4.89 6.38 -13.94
C ASP A 142 3.38 6.18 -14.03
N SER A 143 2.72 6.23 -12.86
CA SER A 143 1.28 6.20 -12.71
C SER A 143 0.84 7.31 -11.77
N ASP A 144 -0.23 8.01 -12.13
CA ASP A 144 -0.84 9.06 -11.31
C ASP A 144 -1.70 8.48 -10.17
N GLU A 145 -1.92 7.16 -10.17
CA GLU A 145 -2.59 6.47 -9.07
C GLU A 145 -1.77 6.55 -7.79
N VAL A 146 -2.42 6.88 -6.69
CA VAL A 146 -1.82 6.80 -5.36
C VAL A 146 -1.72 5.33 -4.96
N ASN A 147 -0.56 4.73 -5.14
CA ASN A 147 -0.32 3.34 -4.77
C ASN A 147 1.16 3.07 -4.49
N ALA A 148 1.40 2.04 -3.69
CA ALA A 148 2.65 1.32 -3.58
C ALA A 148 2.31 -0.14 -3.25
N PHE A 149 3.16 -1.08 -3.63
CA PHE A 149 2.95 -2.48 -3.27
C PHE A 149 4.28 -3.23 -3.31
N ALA A 150 4.47 -4.14 -2.37
CA ALA A 150 5.66 -4.98 -2.31
C ALA A 150 5.32 -6.45 -2.55
N LEU A 151 5.97 -7.06 -3.54
CA LEU A 151 5.83 -8.48 -3.86
C LEU A 151 6.72 -9.33 -2.95
N PRO A 152 6.42 -10.65 -2.83
CA PRO A 152 7.30 -11.61 -2.16
C PRO A 152 8.77 -11.44 -2.55
N GLY A 153 9.70 -11.62 -1.61
CA GLY A 153 11.13 -11.52 -1.91
C GLY A 153 11.68 -10.11 -2.16
N GLY A 154 10.93 -9.05 -1.84
CA GLY A 154 11.44 -7.68 -1.76
C GLY A 154 11.36 -6.86 -3.05
N PHE A 155 10.57 -7.26 -4.04
CA PHE A 155 10.33 -6.42 -5.22
C PHE A 155 9.28 -5.37 -4.89
N PHE A 156 9.68 -4.11 -4.82
CA PHE A 156 8.87 -3.04 -4.27
C PHE A 156 8.61 -1.94 -5.30
N TYR A 157 7.34 -1.63 -5.52
CA TYR A 157 6.90 -0.68 -6.52
C TYR A 157 6.20 0.51 -5.87
N VAL A 158 6.59 1.71 -6.28
CA VAL A 158 6.07 2.98 -5.76
C VAL A 158 5.54 3.79 -6.93
N ASN A 159 4.25 4.14 -6.92
CA ASN A 159 3.72 4.99 -7.97
C ASN A 159 4.14 6.44 -7.74
N LYS A 160 4.44 7.15 -8.82
CA LYS A 160 4.61 8.60 -8.83
C LYS A 160 3.45 9.33 -8.12
N GLY A 161 2.22 8.90 -8.35
CA GLY A 161 1.02 9.47 -7.72
C GLY A 161 1.09 9.46 -6.19
N LEU A 162 1.69 8.44 -5.58
CA LEU A 162 1.91 8.39 -4.13
C LEU A 162 2.88 9.48 -3.66
N VAL A 163 4.01 9.65 -4.36
CA VAL A 163 5.00 10.68 -4.04
C VAL A 163 4.39 12.08 -4.15
N LEU A 164 3.54 12.31 -5.16
CA LEU A 164 2.84 13.58 -5.34
C LEU A 164 1.75 13.84 -4.29
N ALA A 165 1.10 12.78 -3.82
CA ALA A 165 0.05 12.83 -2.80
C ALA A 165 0.60 13.08 -1.39
N ALA A 166 1.83 12.66 -1.10
CA ALA A 166 2.52 12.96 0.15
C ALA A 166 2.89 14.46 0.23
N ASP A 167 2.71 15.06 1.41
CA ASP A 167 3.06 16.46 1.69
C ASP A 167 4.39 16.56 2.44
N SER A 168 4.79 15.46 3.11
CA SER A 168 6.08 15.32 3.79
C SER A 168 6.80 14.03 3.39
N GLU A 169 8.09 13.94 3.72
CA GLU A 169 8.87 12.72 3.45
C GLU A 169 8.43 11.60 4.39
N ALA A 170 8.11 11.92 5.64
CA ALA A 170 7.65 10.97 6.65
C ALA A 170 6.32 10.31 6.25
N GLU A 171 5.42 11.02 5.57
CA GLU A 171 4.18 10.41 5.06
C GLU A 171 4.45 9.38 3.96
N LEU A 172 5.38 9.69 3.03
CA LEU A 172 5.82 8.75 2.00
C LEU A 172 6.52 7.54 2.64
N ALA A 173 7.42 7.80 3.58
CA ALA A 173 8.12 6.77 4.34
C ALA A 173 7.15 5.89 5.14
N GLY A 174 6.05 6.45 5.67
CA GLY A 174 5.06 5.68 6.41
C GLY A 174 4.34 4.64 5.55
N VAL A 175 3.94 5.02 4.33
CA VAL A 175 3.38 4.05 3.37
C VAL A 175 4.42 3.01 2.99
N MET A 176 5.67 3.41 2.74
CA MET A 176 6.74 2.45 2.43
C MET A 176 7.03 1.49 3.59
N ALA A 177 7.01 1.97 4.83
CA ALA A 177 7.23 1.15 6.02
C ALA A 177 6.13 0.10 6.20
N HIS A 178 4.88 0.44 5.88
CA HIS A 178 3.77 -0.50 5.86
C HIS A 178 3.98 -1.62 4.83
N GLU A 179 4.35 -1.27 3.59
CA GLU A 179 4.62 -2.26 2.54
C GLU A 179 5.83 -3.15 2.86
N ILE A 180 6.89 -2.57 3.42
CA ILE A 180 8.08 -3.32 3.89
C ILE A 180 7.69 -4.27 5.03
N ALA A 181 6.77 -3.86 5.91
CA ALA A 181 6.27 -4.73 6.97
C ALA A 181 5.52 -5.95 6.44
N HIS A 182 4.73 -5.83 5.37
CA HIS A 182 4.10 -6.99 4.73
C HIS A 182 5.12 -8.02 4.23
N VAL A 183 6.23 -7.57 3.65
CA VAL A 183 7.30 -8.47 3.20
C VAL A 183 8.06 -9.06 4.38
N ALA A 184 8.41 -8.26 5.39
CA ALA A 184 9.13 -8.72 6.57
C ALA A 184 8.35 -9.79 7.35
N ALA A 185 7.03 -9.63 7.46
CA ALA A 185 6.09 -10.57 8.07
C ALA A 185 5.60 -11.67 7.11
N ARG A 186 6.09 -11.69 5.87
CA ARG A 186 5.78 -12.70 4.83
C ARG A 186 4.27 -12.87 4.59
N HIS A 187 3.49 -11.80 4.72
CA HIS A 187 2.02 -11.85 4.63
C HIS A 187 1.53 -12.39 3.27
N ALA A 188 2.23 -12.10 2.16
CA ALA A 188 1.89 -12.64 0.84
C ALA A 188 2.00 -14.17 0.77
N VAL A 189 3.04 -14.72 1.39
CA VAL A 189 3.24 -16.17 1.46
C VAL A 189 2.24 -16.82 2.40
N GLU A 190 1.92 -16.14 3.51
CA GLU A 190 0.88 -16.58 4.43
C GLU A 190 -0.50 -16.63 3.74
N ASN A 191 -0.85 -15.59 2.97
CA ASN A 191 -2.05 -15.53 2.15
C ASN A 191 -2.09 -16.64 1.10
N GLN A 192 -0.98 -16.87 0.38
CA GLN A 192 -0.88 -17.98 -0.56
C GLN A 192 -1.13 -19.32 0.13
N ARG A 193 -0.50 -19.54 1.30
CA ARG A 193 -0.65 -20.79 2.03
C ARG A 193 -2.08 -20.99 2.55
N LYS A 194 -2.74 -19.91 3.01
CA LYS A 194 -4.16 -19.92 3.35
C LYS A 194 -5.01 -20.28 2.13
N ALA A 195 -4.75 -19.68 0.98
CA ALA A 195 -5.46 -19.98 -0.26
C ALA A 195 -5.29 -21.44 -0.70
N GLU A 196 -4.07 -21.98 -0.63
CA GLU A 196 -3.79 -23.40 -0.88
C GLU A 196 -4.57 -24.29 0.08
N LEU A 197 -4.52 -24.01 1.39
CA LEU A 197 -5.24 -24.78 2.41
C LEU A 197 -6.76 -24.70 2.23
N THR A 198 -7.31 -23.52 1.90
CA THR A 198 -8.73 -23.36 1.59
C THR A 198 -9.10 -24.09 0.31
N GLN A 199 -8.26 -24.04 -0.72
CA GLN A 199 -8.47 -24.80 -1.95
C GLN A 199 -8.43 -26.31 -1.67
N TYR A 200 -7.51 -26.79 -0.82
CA TYR A 200 -7.52 -28.17 -0.34
C TYR A 200 -8.75 -28.49 0.51
N ALA A 201 -9.23 -27.57 1.35
CA ALA A 201 -10.44 -27.75 2.15
C ALA A 201 -11.72 -27.78 1.30
N ILE A 202 -11.76 -27.06 0.17
CA ILE A 202 -12.83 -27.12 -0.84
C ILE A 202 -12.66 -28.37 -1.73
N LEU A 203 -11.42 -28.78 -2.00
CA LEU A 203 -11.10 -30.01 -2.71
C LEU A 203 -11.36 -31.26 -1.88
N ILE A 204 -11.37 -31.24 -0.55
CA ILE A 204 -11.70 -32.46 0.22
C ILE A 204 -13.15 -32.91 -0.06
N PRO A 205 -14.17 -32.02 -0.05
CA PRO A 205 -15.49 -32.32 -0.59
C PRO A 205 -15.48 -32.62 -2.11
N ALA A 206 -14.72 -31.87 -2.92
CA ALA A 206 -14.71 -32.07 -4.37
C ALA A 206 -13.93 -33.32 -4.83
N ILE A 207 -13.00 -33.85 -4.04
CA ILE A 207 -12.32 -35.12 -4.31
C ILE A 207 -13.22 -36.30 -3.89
N ILE A 208 -14.10 -36.06 -2.91
CA ILE A 208 -15.18 -36.99 -2.59
C ILE A 208 -16.34 -36.89 -3.63
N PHE A 209 -16.52 -35.76 -4.33
CA PHE A 209 -17.70 -35.52 -5.19
C PHE A 209 -17.49 -34.99 -6.64
N GLY A 210 -16.28 -34.81 -7.17
CA GLY A 210 -16.05 -34.32 -8.55
C GLY A 210 -14.75 -33.52 -8.77
N GLY A 211 -13.83 -34.08 -9.55
CA GLY A 211 -12.47 -33.56 -9.73
C GLY A 211 -12.29 -32.37 -10.69
N GLY A 212 -11.14 -31.71 -10.50
CA GLY A 212 -10.38 -30.98 -11.55
C GLY A 212 -10.45 -29.45 -11.51
N LEU A 213 -9.46 -28.79 -10.88
CA LEU A 213 -9.40 -27.31 -10.78
C LEU A 213 -8.03 -26.74 -11.24
N GLY A 214 -7.42 -27.34 -12.26
CA GLY A 214 -6.10 -26.94 -12.78
C GLY A 214 -6.09 -25.71 -13.72
N GLN A 215 -7.24 -25.08 -13.99
CA GLN A 215 -7.38 -24.19 -15.16
C GLN A 215 -7.48 -22.67 -14.86
N LEU A 216 -7.48 -22.22 -13.61
CA LEU A 216 -7.94 -20.85 -13.29
C LEU A 216 -6.89 -19.73 -13.42
N ILE A 217 -5.61 -20.03 -13.69
CA ILE A 217 -4.54 -19.01 -13.65
C ILE A 217 -4.21 -18.40 -15.02
N TYR A 218 -4.75 -18.93 -16.14
CA TYR A 218 -4.31 -18.58 -17.50
C TYR A 218 -5.24 -17.66 -18.32
N GLN A 219 -6.08 -16.82 -17.70
CA GLN A 219 -6.94 -15.89 -18.44
C GLN A 219 -6.72 -14.42 -18.04
N GLY A 220 -5.84 -13.72 -18.76
CA GLY A 220 -5.97 -12.29 -19.16
C GLY A 220 -6.15 -11.18 -18.11
N GLY A 221 -6.37 -11.47 -16.83
CA GLY A 221 -6.60 -10.51 -15.74
C GLY A 221 -5.44 -10.40 -14.75
N GLY A 222 -4.23 -10.80 -15.16
CA GLY A 222 -3.09 -11.08 -14.28
C GLY A 222 -2.75 -9.96 -13.30
N PHE A 223 -2.81 -8.70 -13.71
CA PHE A 223 -2.49 -7.57 -12.82
C PHE A 223 -3.56 -7.29 -11.77
N ALA A 224 -4.85 -7.35 -12.14
CA ALA A 224 -5.94 -7.19 -11.18
C ALA A 224 -6.00 -8.38 -10.20
N ALA A 225 -5.73 -9.59 -10.69
CA ALA A 225 -5.60 -10.78 -9.86
C ALA A 225 -4.40 -10.68 -8.90
N LEU A 226 -3.26 -10.16 -9.36
CA LEU A 226 -2.09 -9.88 -8.53
C LEU A 226 -2.42 -8.88 -7.42
N LEU A 227 -3.09 -7.77 -7.75
CA LEU A 227 -3.53 -6.80 -6.75
C LEU A 227 -4.55 -7.38 -5.77
N GLY A 228 -5.44 -8.27 -6.23
CA GLY A 228 -6.36 -9.01 -5.36
C GLY A 228 -5.64 -9.96 -4.41
N PHE A 229 -4.58 -10.63 -4.88
CA PHE A 229 -3.73 -11.50 -4.06
C PHE A 229 -2.99 -10.73 -2.95
N MET A 230 -2.69 -9.45 -3.20
CA MET A 230 -2.08 -8.52 -2.25
C MET A 230 -3.07 -7.92 -1.23
N ARG A 231 -4.30 -8.44 -1.17
CA ARG A 231 -5.29 -8.04 -0.16
C ARG A 231 -5.12 -8.88 1.10
N PHE A 232 -4.75 -8.27 2.22
CA PHE A 232 -4.46 -9.01 3.44
C PHE A 232 -5.63 -9.06 4.43
N SER A 233 -5.55 -10.04 5.35
CA SER A 233 -6.49 -10.13 6.46
C SER A 233 -6.33 -8.95 7.41
N ARG A 234 -7.38 -8.61 8.16
CA ARG A 234 -7.34 -7.54 9.17
C ARG A 234 -6.20 -7.73 10.19
N GLY A 235 -5.89 -8.97 10.59
CA GLY A 235 -4.78 -9.24 11.50
C GLY A 235 -3.41 -8.91 10.90
N ALA A 236 -3.19 -9.26 9.63
CA ALA A 236 -1.97 -8.95 8.90
C ALA A 236 -1.81 -7.42 8.68
N GLU A 237 -2.92 -6.72 8.41
CA GLU A 237 -2.96 -5.26 8.32
C GLU A 237 -2.59 -4.58 9.66
N GLU A 238 -3.16 -5.05 10.77
CA GLU A 238 -2.84 -4.55 12.12
C GLU A 238 -1.39 -4.85 12.54
N GLU A 239 -0.84 -5.99 12.11
CA GLU A 239 0.56 -6.33 12.31
C GLU A 239 1.48 -5.45 11.46
N ALA A 240 1.16 -5.25 10.18
CA ALA A 240 1.91 -4.38 9.27
C ALA A 240 1.93 -2.93 9.76
N ASP A 241 0.83 -2.41 10.31
CA ASP A 241 0.80 -1.08 10.94
C ASP A 241 1.75 -0.98 12.13
N LYS A 242 1.70 -1.95 13.05
CA LYS A 242 2.54 -1.94 14.25
C LYS A 242 4.01 -2.00 13.87
N LEU A 243 4.38 -2.90 12.96
CA LEU A 243 5.74 -3.03 12.46
C LEU A 243 6.17 -1.77 11.70
N GLY A 244 5.31 -1.24 10.83
CA GLY A 244 5.56 -0.02 10.06
C GLY A 244 5.88 1.18 10.97
N VAL A 245 5.06 1.42 12.00
CA VAL A 245 5.29 2.47 13.00
C VAL A 245 6.65 2.30 13.72
N GLN A 246 7.03 1.07 14.04
CA GLN A 246 8.32 0.78 14.68
C GLN A 246 9.49 0.99 13.71
N TYR A 247 9.34 0.62 12.44
CA TYR A 247 10.37 0.84 11.41
C TYR A 247 10.55 2.32 11.11
N MET A 248 9.47 3.10 11.06
CA MET A 248 9.54 4.56 10.95
C MET A 248 10.36 5.16 12.09
N TYR A 249 10.00 4.80 13.34
CA TYR A 249 10.72 5.26 14.52
C TYR A 249 12.20 4.86 14.46
N ALA A 250 12.50 3.60 14.12
CA ALA A 250 13.87 3.11 14.05
C ALA A 250 14.70 3.84 12.97
N ALA A 251 14.09 4.11 11.81
CA ALA A 251 14.68 4.86 10.70
C ALA A 251 14.78 6.38 10.95
N GLY A 252 14.24 6.88 12.08
CA GLY A 252 14.30 8.29 12.48
C GLY A 252 13.18 9.16 11.94
N TYR A 253 12.18 8.59 11.26
CA TYR A 253 10.99 9.31 10.82
C TYR A 253 9.99 9.48 11.95
N ASP A 254 9.12 10.50 11.81
CA ASP A 254 7.98 10.69 12.71
C ASP A 254 7.01 9.48 12.61
N PRO A 255 6.87 8.67 13.68
CA PRO A 255 6.04 7.46 13.66
C PRO A 255 4.54 7.76 13.52
N THR A 256 4.11 9.02 13.68
CA THR A 256 2.72 9.43 13.50
C THR A 256 2.36 9.73 12.04
N ALA A 257 3.36 9.94 11.17
CA ALA A 257 3.11 10.41 9.81
C ALA A 257 2.40 9.38 8.92
N MET A 258 2.51 8.07 9.22
CA MET A 258 1.70 7.04 8.55
C MET A 258 0.19 7.24 8.82
N ALA A 259 -0.17 7.53 10.06
CA ALA A 259 -1.55 7.82 10.45
C ALA A 259 -2.06 9.10 9.75
N THR A 260 -1.22 10.14 9.68
CA THR A 260 -1.52 11.38 8.96
C THR A 260 -1.76 11.13 7.47
N MET A 261 -0.95 10.27 6.84
CA MET A 261 -1.13 9.93 5.43
C MET A 261 -2.46 9.19 5.19
N PHE A 262 -2.81 8.22 6.02
CA PHE A 262 -4.09 7.50 5.90
C PHE A 262 -5.29 8.43 6.08
N GLU A 263 -5.26 9.31 7.08
CA GLU A 263 -6.30 10.31 7.29
C GLU A 263 -6.49 11.21 6.07
N LYS A 264 -5.39 11.65 5.48
CA LYS A 264 -5.42 12.49 4.28
C LYS A 264 -6.03 11.75 3.08
N LEU A 265 -5.64 10.50 2.85
CA LEU A 265 -6.19 9.69 1.76
C LEU A 265 -7.68 9.45 1.94
N GLU A 266 -8.13 9.15 3.16
CA GLU A 266 -9.54 9.01 3.51
C GLU A 266 -10.31 10.32 3.24
N SER A 267 -9.77 11.46 3.68
CA SER A 267 -10.37 12.79 3.47
C SER A 267 -10.47 13.14 1.97
N LYS A 268 -9.43 12.86 1.18
CA LYS A 268 -9.47 13.08 -0.28
C LYS A 268 -10.50 12.18 -0.96
N ASN A 269 -10.63 10.93 -0.53
CA ASN A 269 -11.64 10.00 -1.04
C ASN A 269 -13.08 10.45 -0.72
N LYS A 270 -13.33 10.98 0.49
CA LYS A 270 -14.63 11.58 0.86
C LYS A 270 -14.99 12.78 -0.02
N LYS A 271 -14.00 13.61 -0.38
CA LYS A 271 -14.20 14.81 -1.23
C LYS A 271 -14.41 14.49 -2.71
N LYS A 272 -13.77 13.43 -3.21
CA LYS A 272 -13.90 12.98 -4.60
C LYS A 272 -14.14 11.47 -4.60
N PRO A 273 -15.42 11.03 -4.54
CA PRO A 273 -15.76 9.62 -4.66
C PRO A 273 -15.13 9.02 -5.92
N GLY A 274 -14.32 7.97 -5.77
CA GLY A 274 -13.52 7.39 -6.86
C GLY A 274 -12.03 7.76 -6.80
N PHE A 275 -11.62 8.71 -5.94
CA PHE A 275 -10.23 8.91 -5.52
C PHE A 275 -9.77 7.82 -4.52
N ILE A 276 -10.36 6.61 -4.58
CA ILE A 276 -9.87 5.49 -3.79
C ILE A 276 -8.48 5.17 -4.35
N SER A 277 -7.44 5.57 -3.61
CA SER A 277 -6.09 5.07 -3.84
C SER A 277 -6.16 3.55 -3.87
N LYS A 278 -5.55 2.89 -4.86
CA LYS A 278 -5.49 1.42 -4.87
C LYS A 278 -4.90 0.88 -3.58
N LEU A 279 -4.01 1.65 -2.95
CA LEU A 279 -3.50 1.42 -1.59
C LEU A 279 -4.63 1.21 -0.58
N PHE A 280 -5.58 2.13 -0.46
CA PHE A 280 -6.73 2.01 0.46
C PHE A 280 -7.76 0.97 0.01
N ALA A 281 -7.81 0.66 -1.29
CA ALA A 281 -8.63 -0.44 -1.78
C ALA A 281 -8.09 -1.77 -1.27
N THR A 282 -6.79 -2.03 -1.37
CA THR A 282 -6.15 -3.28 -0.92
C THR A 282 -5.90 -3.30 0.59
N HIS A 283 -5.68 -2.14 1.22
CA HIS A 283 -5.40 -1.94 2.64
C HIS A 283 -6.40 -0.95 3.29
N PRO A 284 -7.64 -1.36 3.59
CA PRO A 284 -8.60 -0.48 4.25
C PRO A 284 -8.09 -0.10 5.65
N ALA A 285 -7.93 1.19 5.93
CA ALA A 285 -7.47 1.69 7.24
C ALA A 285 -8.63 2.33 8.03
N PRO A 286 -9.48 1.54 8.71
CA PRO A 286 -10.52 2.08 9.58
C PRO A 286 -9.92 2.88 10.76
N PRO A 287 -10.69 3.79 11.38
CA PRO A 287 -10.20 4.69 12.43
C PRO A 287 -9.49 3.97 13.60
N GLU A 288 -9.87 2.75 13.93
CA GLU A 288 -9.28 1.97 15.02
C GLU A 288 -7.81 1.60 14.75
N ARG A 289 -7.44 1.30 13.49
CA ARG A 289 -6.04 1.03 13.11
C ARG A 289 -5.15 2.26 13.28
N ARG A 290 -5.69 3.43 12.92
CA ARG A 290 -5.02 4.72 13.12
C ARG A 290 -4.82 5.00 14.61
N ALA A 291 -5.87 4.84 15.42
CA ALA A 291 -5.80 5.04 16.86
C ALA A 291 -4.79 4.08 17.52
N ALA A 292 -4.76 2.82 17.11
CA ALA A 292 -3.79 1.83 17.61
C ALA A 292 -2.35 2.20 17.25
N SER A 293 -2.12 2.68 16.02
CA SER A 293 -0.80 3.14 15.55
C SER A 293 -0.30 4.33 16.36
N LEU A 294 -1.16 5.33 16.59
CA LEU A 294 -0.84 6.51 17.41
C LEU A 294 -0.59 6.13 18.88
N ALA A 295 -1.41 5.23 19.44
CA ALA A 295 -1.23 4.74 20.80
C ALA A 295 0.07 3.96 20.98
N LEU A 296 0.53 3.24 19.95
CA LEU A 296 1.83 2.58 19.96
C LEU A 296 2.98 3.60 19.87
N ALA A 297 2.88 4.56 18.93
CA ALA A 297 3.89 5.60 18.73
C ALA A 297 4.13 6.41 20.02
N ALA A 298 3.07 6.74 20.76
CA ALA A 298 3.14 7.46 22.04
C ALA A 298 3.87 6.70 23.17
N ARG A 299 4.15 5.40 22.99
CA ARG A 299 4.88 4.57 23.96
C ARG A 299 6.36 4.45 23.65
N PHE A 300 6.83 4.97 22.51
CA PHE A 300 8.24 4.94 22.17
C PHE A 300 9.05 5.92 23.03
N PRO A 301 10.34 5.64 23.27
CA PRO A 301 11.22 6.61 23.91
C PRO A 301 11.19 7.94 23.16
N GLU A 302 11.17 9.04 23.90
CA GLU A 302 11.26 10.37 23.30
C GLU A 302 12.57 10.53 22.53
N ARG A 303 12.48 11.19 21.37
CA ARG A 303 13.64 11.62 20.58
C ARG A 303 13.62 13.13 20.49
N GLU A 304 14.80 13.72 20.47
CA GLU A 304 14.96 15.18 20.32
C GLU A 304 14.37 15.66 18.99
N GLU A 305 14.59 14.92 17.91
CA GLU A 305 14.12 15.28 16.58
C GLU A 305 13.66 14.05 15.77
N TYR A 306 12.63 14.28 14.95
CA TYR A 306 12.16 13.34 13.94
C TYR A 306 12.32 13.95 12.55
N VAL A 307 12.64 13.11 11.56
CA VAL A 307 12.56 13.51 10.16
C VAL A 307 11.09 13.58 9.78
N ILE A 308 10.59 14.81 9.56
CA ILE A 308 9.23 15.05 9.03
C ILE A 308 9.29 15.21 7.51
N SER A 309 10.14 16.10 7.03
CA SER A 309 10.33 16.35 5.60
C SER A 309 11.74 16.84 5.32
N SER A 310 12.21 16.66 4.09
CA SER A 310 13.49 17.19 3.61
C SER A 310 13.30 18.18 2.47
N SER A 311 14.28 19.07 2.30
CA SER A 311 14.32 19.95 1.13
C SER A 311 14.41 19.16 -0.18
N GLU A 312 15.01 17.97 -0.12
CA GLU A 312 15.15 17.08 -1.27
C GLU A 312 13.82 16.47 -1.69
N PHE A 313 12.99 16.03 -0.73
CA PHE A 313 11.62 15.57 -0.98
C PHE A 313 10.84 16.60 -1.81
N GLN A 314 10.88 17.86 -1.40
CA GLN A 314 10.16 18.94 -2.10
C GLN A 314 10.73 19.18 -3.51
N ARG A 315 12.05 19.09 -3.69
CA ARG A 315 12.68 19.18 -5.02
C ARG A 315 12.25 18.03 -5.94
N VAL A 316 12.23 16.81 -5.42
CA VAL A 316 11.81 15.60 -6.15
C VAL A 316 10.33 15.66 -6.52
N ARG A 317 9.47 16.04 -5.57
CA ARG A 317 8.04 16.26 -5.81
C ARG A 317 7.82 17.33 -6.89
N GLY A 318 8.51 18.46 -6.80
CA GLY A 318 8.46 19.52 -7.82
C GLY A 318 8.97 19.07 -9.20
N ARG A 319 10.01 18.22 -9.23
CA ARG A 319 10.52 17.62 -10.47
C ARG A 319 9.50 16.68 -11.10
N LEU A 320 8.87 15.82 -10.31
CA LEU A 320 7.77 14.95 -10.76
C LEU A 320 6.60 15.74 -11.34
N LEU A 321 6.19 16.82 -10.68
CA LEU A 321 5.12 17.70 -11.20
C LEU A 321 5.47 18.29 -12.57
N ARG A 322 6.72 18.76 -12.75
CA ARG A 322 7.18 19.28 -14.04
C ARG A 322 7.18 18.21 -15.13
N LEU A 323 7.64 17.00 -14.82
CA LEU A 323 7.62 15.88 -15.78
C LEU A 323 6.20 15.50 -16.18
N SER A 324 5.27 15.42 -15.21
CA SER A 324 3.85 15.17 -15.49
C SER A 324 3.23 16.26 -16.36
N ASN A 325 3.50 17.53 -16.06
CA ASN A 325 2.96 18.66 -16.82
C ASN A 325 3.55 18.76 -18.23
N ALA A 326 4.87 18.56 -18.38
CA ALA A 326 5.53 18.54 -19.69
C ALA A 326 4.91 17.45 -20.59
N ARG A 327 4.71 16.25 -20.04
CA ARG A 327 4.06 15.16 -20.74
C ARG A 327 2.63 15.49 -21.16
N ALA A 328 1.83 16.05 -20.26
CA ALA A 328 0.46 16.47 -20.56
C ALA A 328 0.42 17.52 -21.68
N SER A 329 1.34 18.49 -21.66
CA SER A 329 1.45 19.51 -22.71
C SER A 329 1.86 18.92 -24.07
N THR A 330 2.77 17.94 -24.10
CA THR A 330 3.15 17.25 -25.34
C THR A 330 2.03 16.36 -25.88
N ALA A 331 1.30 15.66 -25.00
CA ALA A 331 0.17 14.83 -25.41
C ALA A 331 -0.97 15.67 -25.99
N GLY A 332 -1.28 16.80 -25.35
CA GLY A 332 -2.25 17.77 -25.87
C GLY A 332 -1.81 18.39 -27.20
N ALA A 333 -0.53 18.71 -27.38
CA ALA A 333 0.00 19.23 -28.64
C ALA A 333 -0.04 18.19 -29.78
N LEU A 334 0.15 16.90 -29.47
CA LEU A 334 0.04 15.80 -30.43
C LEU A 334 -1.43 15.53 -30.82
N SER A 335 -2.36 15.51 -29.85
CA SER A 335 -3.79 15.36 -30.15
C SER A 335 -4.35 16.54 -30.95
N SER A 336 -3.87 17.76 -30.69
CA SER A 336 -4.25 18.96 -31.46
C SER A 336 -3.54 19.08 -32.81
N ALA A 337 -2.58 18.20 -33.13
CA ALA A 337 -1.94 18.16 -34.44
C ALA A 337 -2.69 17.23 -35.42
N GLU A 338 -3.48 16.27 -34.92
CA GLU A 338 -4.33 15.39 -35.75
C GLU A 338 -5.71 15.99 -36.06
N GLU A 339 -6.24 16.87 -35.21
CA GLU A 339 -7.45 17.65 -35.51
C GLU A 339 -7.08 19.06 -35.97
N GLY A 340 -7.13 19.30 -37.28
CA GLY A 340 -7.00 20.63 -37.85
C GLY A 340 -8.11 21.56 -37.36
N ALA A 341 -7.85 22.38 -36.33
CA ALA A 341 -8.69 23.52 -35.98
C ALA A 341 -7.86 24.73 -35.50
N PRO A 342 -8.25 25.96 -35.89
CA PRO A 342 -7.42 27.16 -35.81
C PRO A 342 -7.58 27.86 -34.46
N GLY A 343 -6.48 28.08 -33.74
CA GLY A 343 -6.56 28.77 -32.45
C GLY A 343 -5.24 28.87 -31.70
N ARG A 344 -4.15 29.22 -32.37
CA ARG A 344 -2.91 29.59 -31.67
C ARG A 344 -2.92 31.08 -31.31
N PRO A 345 -2.66 31.48 -30.06
CA PRO A 345 -2.19 32.83 -29.78
C PRO A 345 -0.74 32.91 -30.29
N THR A 346 -0.57 33.43 -31.50
CA THR A 346 0.75 33.80 -32.00
C THR A 346 1.13 35.14 -31.38
N LEU A 347 2.32 35.21 -30.77
CA LEU A 347 2.94 36.49 -30.44
C LEU A 347 3.15 37.26 -31.74
N LYS A 348 2.28 38.23 -32.04
CA LYS A 348 2.46 39.15 -33.16
C LYS A 348 3.78 39.90 -32.93
N ARG A 349 4.83 39.48 -33.61
CA ARG A 349 6.01 40.32 -33.82
C ARG A 349 5.53 41.51 -34.65
N ARG A 350 5.57 42.71 -34.07
CA ARG A 350 5.21 43.95 -34.76
C ARG A 350 6.10 44.07 -36.00
N GLN A 351 5.53 43.92 -37.20
CA GLN A 351 6.22 44.33 -38.42
C GLN A 351 6.37 45.87 -38.37
N PRO A 352 7.54 46.41 -38.71
CA PRO A 352 7.67 47.85 -38.89
C PRO A 352 6.76 48.29 -40.03
N THR A 353 5.94 49.31 -39.80
CA THR A 353 5.20 50.00 -40.86
C THR A 353 6.18 50.70 -41.81
N PRO A 354 5.89 50.76 -43.12
CA PRO A 354 6.75 51.43 -44.09
C PRO A 354 6.55 52.95 -43.97
N ASP A 355 7.10 53.57 -42.93
CA ASP A 355 7.25 55.03 -42.79
C ASP A 355 8.29 55.39 -41.70
N GLU A 356 9.34 54.59 -41.56
CA GLU A 356 10.56 55.01 -40.85
C GLU A 356 11.76 54.91 -41.79
N PRO A 357 12.62 55.95 -41.87
CA PRO A 357 13.72 55.98 -42.80
C PRO A 357 14.76 54.94 -42.42
N THR A 358 15.15 54.15 -43.41
CA THR A 358 16.22 53.16 -43.37
C THR A 358 17.52 53.83 -42.95
N ALA A 359 18.04 53.51 -41.77
CA ALA A 359 19.41 53.85 -41.40
C ALA A 359 20.36 52.80 -42.00
N THR A 360 21.08 53.20 -43.05
CA THR A 360 22.28 52.51 -43.55
C THR A 360 23.40 52.54 -42.50
N PRO A 361 24.26 51.52 -42.44
CA PRO A 361 25.38 51.46 -41.51
C PRO A 361 26.60 52.16 -42.14
N ASP A 362 27.00 53.31 -41.62
CA ASP A 362 28.39 53.78 -41.57
C ASP A 362 28.43 55.21 -41.00
N ALA A 363 29.01 55.37 -39.80
CA ALA A 363 29.83 56.52 -39.39
C ALA A 363 30.04 56.53 -37.86
N GLU A 364 31.31 56.39 -37.48
CA GLU A 364 32.01 57.08 -36.39
C GLU A 364 31.43 57.09 -34.95
N GLN A 365 32.22 56.48 -34.06
CA GLN A 365 32.13 56.57 -32.62
C GLN A 365 32.24 58.03 -32.12
N LYS A 366 31.33 58.42 -31.22
CA LYS A 366 31.55 59.53 -30.26
C LYS A 366 30.96 59.14 -28.89
N PRO A 367 31.59 59.48 -27.75
CA PRO A 367 31.28 58.83 -26.47
C PRO A 367 29.98 59.36 -25.85
N ALA A 368 29.21 58.45 -25.26
CA ALA A 368 27.96 58.73 -24.57
C ALA A 368 28.18 59.52 -23.27
N GLU A 369 27.39 60.58 -23.13
CA GLU A 369 27.24 61.41 -21.94
C GLU A 369 26.54 60.62 -20.81
N LYS A 370 27.09 60.67 -19.60
CA LYS A 370 26.56 59.98 -18.40
C LYS A 370 25.18 60.53 -18.04
N GLN A 371 24.13 59.72 -18.17
CA GLN A 371 22.83 60.00 -17.54
C GLN A 371 22.78 59.39 -16.13
N GLU A 372 22.53 60.22 -15.13
CA GLU A 372 22.35 59.82 -13.73
C GLU A 372 21.01 59.09 -13.50
N PRO A 373 20.93 58.17 -12.51
CA PRO A 373 19.71 57.41 -12.24
C PRO A 373 18.60 58.25 -11.56
N PRO A 374 17.32 57.91 -11.77
CA PRO A 374 16.19 58.70 -11.29
C PRO A 374 15.97 58.61 -9.77
N LYS A 375 15.70 59.74 -9.12
CA LYS A 375 15.42 59.85 -7.68
C LYS A 375 13.92 59.64 -7.36
N LEU A 376 13.64 58.85 -6.33
CA LEU A 376 12.30 58.58 -5.78
C LEU A 376 11.78 59.79 -4.97
N LYS A 377 10.52 60.20 -5.20
CA LYS A 377 9.82 61.21 -4.37
C LYS A 377 9.14 60.55 -3.17
N ARG A 378 9.35 61.13 -1.98
CA ARG A 378 8.73 60.77 -0.70
C ARG A 378 7.40 61.56 -0.56
N ASN A 379 6.34 60.88 -0.14
CA ASN A 379 5.01 61.47 0.02
C ASN A 379 4.78 61.80 1.51
N ASP A 380 4.90 63.08 1.88
CA ASP A 380 4.61 63.57 3.23
C ASP A 380 3.43 64.55 3.16
N GLY A 381 2.37 64.29 3.94
CA GLY A 381 1.44 65.35 4.34
C GLY A 381 -0.03 64.94 4.42
N THR A 382 -0.47 64.54 5.61
CA THR A 382 -1.81 64.93 6.10
C THR A 382 -1.83 64.87 7.62
N LYS A 383 -1.95 66.05 8.26
CA LYS A 383 -2.32 66.24 9.66
C LYS A 383 -2.79 67.69 9.87
N PRO A 384 -3.46 68.04 10.98
CA PRO A 384 -4.91 68.00 11.17
C PRO A 384 -5.51 69.41 11.37
N THR A 385 -6.83 69.54 11.44
CA THR A 385 -7.51 70.77 11.87
C THR A 385 -8.43 70.52 13.06
N GLN A 386 -8.10 71.17 14.18
CA GLN A 386 -8.98 71.61 15.29
C GLN A 386 -9.40 73.08 15.01
N PRO A 387 -10.37 73.72 15.69
CA PRO A 387 -10.52 73.82 17.17
C PRO A 387 -11.56 72.91 17.80
#